data_AF-A0A821G311-F1
#
_entry.id   AF-A0A821G311-F1
#
_cell.length_a   1.000
_cell.length_b   1.000
_cell.length_c   1.000
_cell.angle_alpha   90.00
_cell.angle_beta   90.00
_cell.angle_gamma   90.00
#
_symmetry.space_group_name_H-M   'P 1'
#
loop_
_entity.id
_entity.type
_entity.pdbx_description
1 polymer ?
#
loop_
_entity_poly.entity_id
_entity_poly.type
_entity_poly.pdbx_seq_one_letter_code
_entity_poly.pdbx_strand_id
1 'polypeptide(L)'
;QFDKIIKHNQRSAMKTYVKQLNSQIEEIVIEMRKFVKPNILIRDGINEPHDFSWQCQLRFYWLSKEDSLFLQQCNGEFDYGYEYMGLNGRLVITPLTDRIYLTVTQALSMFLDCAPAEPAGTGKTESIKDLAKAMDLLCV
;
A
#
# COMPACT_ATOMS: atom_id res chain seq x y z
N GLN A 1 -31.69 27.70 -15.82
CA GLN A 1 -30.63 27.73 -16.86
C GLN A 1 -29.61 26.58 -16.71
N PHE A 2 -29.84 25.60 -15.84
CA PHE A 2 -28.92 24.47 -15.58
C PHE A 2 -29.24 23.18 -16.38
N ASP A 3 -30.45 23.04 -16.93
CA ASP A 3 -30.85 21.80 -17.63
C ASP A 3 -30.40 21.69 -19.10
N LYS A 4 -29.93 22.78 -19.71
CA LYS A 4 -29.54 22.78 -21.14
C LYS A 4 -28.10 22.29 -21.41
N ILE A 5 -27.25 22.16 -20.39
CA ILE A 5 -25.86 21.65 -20.53
C ILE A 5 -25.82 20.10 -20.52
N ILE A 6 -26.93 19.46 -20.14
CA ILE A 6 -27.01 18.03 -19.81
C ILE A 6 -26.88 17.11 -21.05
N LYS A 7 -27.16 17.57 -22.29
CA LYS A 7 -27.29 16.65 -23.44
C LYS A 7 -26.12 16.55 -24.42
N HIS A 8 -25.13 17.44 -24.38
CA HIS A 8 -24.02 17.39 -25.38
C HIS A 8 -22.62 17.21 -24.78
N ASN A 9 -22.42 17.51 -23.50
CA ASN A 9 -21.10 17.50 -22.86
C ASN A 9 -20.85 16.30 -21.91
N GLN A 10 -21.86 15.46 -21.68
CA GLN A 10 -21.73 14.33 -20.74
C GLN A 10 -20.79 13.23 -21.22
N ARG A 11 -20.70 12.98 -22.53
CA ARG A 11 -19.71 12.02 -23.06
C ARG A 11 -18.27 12.47 -22.85
N SER A 12 -18.00 13.78 -22.91
CA SER A 12 -16.66 14.32 -22.68
C SER A 12 -16.33 14.32 -21.19
N ALA A 13 -17.25 14.80 -20.35
CA ALA A 13 -17.09 14.78 -18.89
C ALA A 13 -16.91 13.35 -18.35
N MET A 14 -17.68 12.39 -18.85
CA MET A 14 -17.58 10.98 -18.47
C MET A 14 -16.28 10.34 -18.97
N LYS A 15 -15.80 10.70 -20.17
CA LYS A 15 -14.47 10.30 -20.65
C LYS A 15 -13.36 10.87 -19.77
N THR A 16 -13.46 12.13 -19.33
CA THR A 16 -12.50 12.75 -18.42
C THR A 16 -12.51 12.05 -17.05
N TYR A 17 -13.70 11.74 -16.52
CA TYR A 17 -13.84 11.00 -15.26
C TYR A 17 -13.24 9.61 -15.34
N VAL A 18 -13.57 8.83 -16.38
CA VAL A 18 -12.98 7.49 -16.59
C VAL A 18 -11.45 7.58 -16.75
N LYS A 19 -10.96 8.59 -17.47
CA LYS A 19 -9.52 8.81 -17.62
C LYS A 19 -8.84 9.14 -16.29
N GLN A 20 -9.49 9.94 -15.45
CA GLN A 20 -9.01 10.25 -14.11
C GLN A 20 -9.01 9.02 -13.20
N LEU A 21 -10.06 8.19 -13.27
CA LEU A 21 -10.17 6.94 -12.52
C LEU A 21 -9.12 5.91 -12.95
N ASN A 22 -8.88 5.77 -14.26
CA ASN A 22 -7.83 4.90 -14.77
C ASN A 22 -6.43 5.36 -14.34
N SER A 23 -6.17 6.67 -14.36
CA SER A 23 -4.90 7.23 -13.86
C SER A 23 -4.68 6.91 -12.38
N GLN A 24 -5.76 6.91 -11.57
CA GLN A 24 -5.70 6.56 -10.15
C GLN A 24 -5.41 5.06 -9.95
N ILE A 25 -6.07 4.20 -10.74
CA ILE A 25 -5.79 2.76 -10.72
C ILE A 25 -4.32 2.51 -11.08
N GLU A 26 -3.81 3.17 -12.11
CA GLU A 26 -2.40 3.05 -12.51
C GLU A 26 -1.44 3.51 -11.42
N GLU A 27 -1.72 4.64 -10.73
CA GLU A 27 -0.93 5.10 -9.59
C GLU A 27 -0.91 4.08 -8.46
N ILE A 28 -2.08 3.54 -8.08
CA ILE A 28 -2.20 2.50 -7.05
C ILE A 28 -1.40 1.25 -7.44
N VAL A 29 -1.50 0.80 -8.69
CA VAL A 29 -0.75 -0.37 -9.20
C VAL A 29 0.76 -0.11 -9.17
N ILE A 30 1.21 1.08 -9.57
CA ILE A 30 2.63 1.46 -9.51
C ILE A 30 3.11 1.49 -8.06
N GLU A 31 2.30 1.97 -7.13
CA GLU A 31 2.64 2.01 -5.70
C GLU A 31 2.70 0.62 -5.08
N MET A 32 1.71 -0.23 -5.34
CA MET A 32 1.72 -1.64 -4.92
C MET A 32 3.01 -2.35 -5.38
N ARG A 33 3.48 -2.03 -6.59
CA ARG A 33 4.75 -2.56 -7.12
C ARG A 33 6.01 -2.04 -6.41
N LYS A 34 5.97 -0.93 -5.67
CA LYS A 34 7.14 -0.42 -4.93
C LYS A 34 7.44 -1.24 -3.67
N PHE A 35 6.45 -1.94 -3.12
CA PHE A 35 6.60 -2.76 -1.92
C PHE A 35 7.41 -4.04 -2.16
N VAL A 36 7.46 -4.51 -3.41
CA VAL A 36 8.30 -5.62 -3.84
C VAL A 36 9.44 -5.04 -4.68
N LYS A 37 10.69 -5.31 -4.30
CA LYS A 37 11.88 -4.78 -5.00
C LYS A 37 12.51 -5.83 -5.92
N PRO A 38 11.94 -6.10 -7.12
CA PRO A 38 12.37 -7.22 -7.97
C PRO A 38 13.84 -7.12 -8.39
N ASN A 39 14.36 -5.92 -8.62
CA ASN A 39 15.76 -5.72 -8.99
C ASN A 39 16.73 -6.20 -7.91
N ILE A 40 16.38 -6.03 -6.62
CA ILE A 40 17.19 -6.52 -5.51
C ILE A 40 17.09 -8.04 -5.45
N LEU A 41 15.89 -8.59 -5.61
CA LEU A 41 15.66 -10.03 -5.58
C LEU A 41 16.44 -10.79 -6.67
N ILE A 42 16.43 -10.25 -7.89
CA ILE A 42 17.15 -10.82 -9.03
C ILE A 42 18.67 -10.70 -8.82
N ARG A 43 19.14 -9.55 -8.33
CA ARG A 43 20.57 -9.33 -8.07
C ARG A 43 21.12 -10.28 -7.01
N ASP A 44 20.35 -10.50 -5.94
CA ASP A 44 20.76 -11.32 -4.81
C ASP A 44 20.51 -12.83 -5.07
N GLY A 45 19.99 -13.19 -6.25
CA GLY A 45 19.87 -14.58 -6.72
C GLY A 45 18.83 -15.40 -5.96
N ILE A 46 17.79 -14.74 -5.44
CA ILE A 46 16.81 -15.36 -4.56
C ILE A 46 15.83 -16.20 -5.38
N ASN A 47 15.89 -17.51 -5.20
CA ASN A 47 15.05 -18.47 -5.91
C ASN A 47 14.08 -19.22 -4.98
N GLU A 48 14.19 -19.01 -3.67
CA GLU A 48 13.39 -19.71 -2.68
C GLU A 48 12.41 -18.78 -1.97
N PRO A 49 11.14 -19.18 -1.80
CA PRO A 49 10.15 -18.38 -1.09
C PRO A 49 10.42 -18.32 0.41
N HIS A 50 11.31 -19.14 0.97
CA HIS A 50 11.69 -19.10 2.38
C HIS A 50 12.80 -18.09 2.68
N ASP A 51 13.43 -17.52 1.66
CA ASP A 51 14.50 -16.54 1.87
C ASP A 51 13.95 -15.29 2.58
N PHE A 52 14.67 -14.84 3.61
CA PHE A 52 14.32 -13.65 4.36
C PHE A 52 14.15 -12.42 3.45
N SER A 53 14.96 -12.30 2.41
CA SER A 53 14.90 -11.17 1.48
C SER A 53 13.62 -11.13 0.65
N TRP A 54 12.99 -12.29 0.42
CA TRP A 54 11.62 -12.36 -0.11
C TRP A 54 10.59 -12.11 0.99
N GLN A 55 10.76 -12.78 2.12
CA GLN A 55 9.82 -12.76 3.24
C GLN A 55 9.65 -11.37 3.85
N CYS A 56 10.70 -10.55 3.89
CA CYS A 56 10.70 -9.21 4.47
C CYS A 56 9.94 -8.16 3.65
N GLN A 57 9.63 -8.44 2.38
CA GLN A 57 8.81 -7.55 1.54
C GLN A 57 7.34 -7.61 1.98
N LEU A 58 6.64 -6.48 1.96
CA LEU A 58 5.19 -6.45 2.15
C LEU A 58 4.51 -6.96 0.87
N ARG A 59 3.81 -8.09 0.95
CA ARG A 59 3.20 -8.76 -0.21
C ARG A 59 1.68 -8.78 -0.08
N PHE A 60 1.02 -8.70 -1.22
CA PHE A 60 -0.43 -8.73 -1.32
C PHE A 60 -0.86 -9.99 -2.10
N TYR A 61 -1.81 -10.74 -1.55
CA TYR A 61 -2.36 -11.93 -2.17
C TYR A 61 -3.87 -11.79 -2.31
N TRP A 62 -4.35 -12.08 -3.51
CA TRP A 62 -5.77 -12.13 -3.80
C TRP A 62 -6.29 -13.56 -3.67
N LEU A 63 -7.21 -13.79 -2.74
CA LEU A 63 -7.85 -15.07 -2.51
C LEU A 63 -9.16 -15.14 -3.29
N SER A 64 -9.12 -15.69 -4.51
CA SER A 64 -10.28 -15.75 -5.42
C SER A 64 -11.51 -16.48 -4.87
N LYS A 65 -11.33 -17.36 -3.87
CA LYS A 65 -12.45 -18.09 -3.26
C LYS A 65 -13.30 -17.22 -2.32
N GLU A 66 -12.65 -16.28 -1.66
CA GLU A 66 -13.26 -15.41 -0.63
C GLU A 66 -13.42 -13.98 -1.14
N ASP A 67 -13.06 -13.74 -2.41
CA ASP A 67 -13.06 -12.42 -3.06
C ASP A 67 -12.36 -11.36 -2.20
N SER A 68 -11.27 -11.76 -1.54
CA SER A 68 -10.62 -10.99 -0.49
C SER A 68 -9.11 -10.85 -0.69
N LEU A 69 -8.58 -9.69 -0.33
CA LEU A 69 -7.17 -9.33 -0.37
C LEU A 69 -6.54 -9.49 1.02
N PHE A 70 -5.37 -10.13 1.06
CA PHE A 70 -4.62 -10.36 2.27
C PHE A 70 -3.20 -9.85 2.10
N LEU A 71 -2.63 -9.31 3.18
CA LEU A 71 -1.24 -8.90 3.24
C LEU A 71 -0.43 -9.92 4.01
N GLN A 72 0.80 -10.15 3.56
CA GLN A 72 1.76 -10.98 4.28
C GLN A 72 3.11 -10.26 4.33
N GLN A 73 3.72 -10.24 5.51
CA GLN A 73 5.09 -9.80 5.70
C GLN A 73 5.73 -10.66 6.79
N CYS A 74 6.87 -11.29 6.47
CA CYS A 74 7.50 -12.31 7.30
C CYS A 74 6.47 -13.38 7.71
N ASN A 75 6.26 -13.54 9.02
CA ASN A 75 5.29 -14.48 9.59
C ASN A 75 3.95 -13.80 9.94
N GLY A 76 3.81 -12.51 9.67
CA GLY A 76 2.58 -11.75 9.90
C GLY A 76 1.65 -11.84 8.71
N GLU A 77 0.38 -12.17 8.99
CA GLU A 77 -0.72 -12.20 8.03
C GLU A 77 -1.80 -11.23 8.49
N PHE A 78 -2.29 -10.40 7.57
CA PHE A 78 -3.26 -9.34 7.87
C PHE A 78 -4.33 -9.27 6.79
N ASP A 79 -5.57 -9.04 7.20
CA ASP A 79 -6.66 -8.76 6.29
C ASP A 79 -6.56 -7.31 5.77
N TYR A 80 -6.94 -7.09 4.53
CA TYR A 80 -7.06 -5.74 3.98
C TYR A 80 -8.31 -5.04 4.55
N GLY A 81 -8.20 -3.77 4.96
CA GLY A 81 -9.28 -3.07 5.68
C GLY A 81 -10.42 -2.54 4.81
N TYR A 82 -10.22 -2.40 3.50
CA TYR A 82 -11.18 -1.86 2.51
C TYR A 82 -11.74 -0.46 2.83
N GLU A 83 -11.03 0.33 3.62
CA GLU A 83 -11.50 1.64 4.01
C GLU A 83 -11.12 2.71 2.99
N TYR A 84 -12.11 3.40 2.43
CA TYR A 84 -11.86 4.41 1.41
C TYR A 84 -11.15 5.66 1.99
N MET A 85 -9.84 5.77 1.75
CA MET A 85 -9.03 6.91 2.19
C MET A 85 -8.99 8.07 1.19
N GLY A 86 -9.62 7.99 0.02
CA GLY A 86 -9.56 9.04 -1.01
C GLY A 86 -8.16 9.24 -1.61
N LEU A 87 -7.96 10.40 -2.28
CA LEU A 87 -6.70 10.75 -2.94
C LEU A 87 -5.71 11.33 -1.94
N ASN A 88 -5.18 10.47 -1.09
CA ASN A 88 -4.10 10.82 -0.19
C ASN A 88 -2.75 10.47 -0.83
N GLY A 89 -1.84 11.44 -0.85
CA GLY A 89 -0.46 11.18 -1.28
C GLY A 89 0.22 10.13 -0.39
N ARG A 90 1.11 9.34 -0.98
CA ARG A 90 1.88 8.31 -0.29
C ARG A 90 3.32 8.72 -0.05
N LEU A 91 3.89 8.11 0.98
CA LEU A 91 5.27 8.31 1.37
C LEU A 91 6.20 7.56 0.40
N VAL A 92 7.37 8.14 0.12
CA VAL A 92 8.39 7.46 -0.65
C VAL A 92 8.99 6.32 0.18
N ILE A 93 8.87 5.09 -0.30
CA ILE A 93 9.44 3.92 0.38
C ILE A 93 10.96 3.95 0.26
N THR A 94 11.62 4.21 1.40
CA THR A 94 13.09 4.13 1.54
C THR A 94 13.48 2.89 2.35
N PRO A 95 14.76 2.46 2.35
CA PRO A 95 15.22 1.40 3.24
C PRO A 95 15.04 1.66 4.74
N LEU A 96 14.78 2.92 5.14
CA LEU A 96 14.44 3.26 6.51
C LEU A 96 12.96 2.99 6.79
N THR A 97 12.07 3.49 5.93
CA THR A 97 10.62 3.24 5.99
C THR A 97 10.29 1.75 5.95
N ASP A 98 10.97 0.99 5.09
CA ASP A 98 10.82 -0.46 4.94
C ASP A 98 11.10 -1.22 6.26
N ARG A 99 12.13 -0.78 7.00
CA ARG A 99 12.47 -1.34 8.32
C ARG A 99 11.43 -1.00 9.38
N ILE A 100 10.85 0.19 9.32
CA ILE A 100 9.74 0.56 10.20
C ILE A 100 8.54 -0.34 9.90
N TYR A 101 8.22 -0.60 8.63
CA TYR A 101 7.08 -1.46 8.26
C TYR A 101 7.26 -2.85 8.81
N LEU A 102 8.44 -3.45 8.60
CA LEU A 102 8.76 -4.78 9.11
C LEU A 102 8.68 -4.87 10.63
N THR A 103 9.14 -3.84 11.35
CA THR A 103 9.08 -3.82 12.82
C THR A 103 7.63 -3.71 13.31
N VAL A 104 6.84 -2.83 12.69
CA VAL A 104 5.43 -2.61 13.07
C VAL A 104 4.59 -3.84 12.75
N THR A 105 4.70 -4.42 11.55
CA THR A 105 3.94 -5.63 11.19
C THR A 105 4.35 -6.82 12.05
N GLN A 106 5.64 -6.97 12.37
CA GLN A 106 6.05 -8.03 13.27
C GLN A 106 5.49 -7.84 14.69
N ALA A 107 5.50 -6.61 15.22
CA ALA A 107 4.89 -6.32 16.52
C ALA A 107 3.37 -6.57 16.51
N LEU A 108 2.66 -6.13 15.46
CA LEU A 108 1.23 -6.36 15.28
C LEU A 108 0.89 -7.85 15.24
N SER A 109 1.70 -8.66 14.54
CA SER A 109 1.50 -10.13 14.50
C SER A 109 1.64 -10.80 15.88
N MET A 110 2.35 -10.15 16.81
CA MET A 110 2.54 -10.61 18.19
C MET A 110 1.57 -9.94 19.18
N PHE A 111 0.61 -9.14 18.70
CA PHE A 111 -0.28 -8.33 19.53
C PHE A 111 0.47 -7.38 20.48
N LEU A 112 1.60 -6.84 20.01
CA LEU A 112 2.42 -5.88 20.74
C LEU A 112 2.34 -4.50 20.09
N ASP A 113 2.48 -3.46 20.91
CA ASP A 113 2.65 -2.09 20.44
C ASP A 113 4.09 -1.85 19.96
N CYS A 114 4.24 -1.05 18.91
CA CYS A 114 5.54 -0.64 18.40
C CYS A 114 5.80 0.84 18.70
N ALA A 115 6.89 1.13 19.42
CA ALA A 115 7.36 2.49 19.67
C ALA A 115 8.69 2.74 18.92
N PRO A 116 8.66 3.23 17.67
CA PRO A 116 9.89 3.54 16.94
C PRO A 116 10.59 4.73 17.60
N ALA A 117 11.76 4.50 18.21
CA ALA A 117 12.56 5.53 18.87
C ALA A 117 13.66 6.05 17.93
N GLU A 118 13.54 7.28 17.47
CA GLU A 118 14.55 7.97 16.67
C GLU A 118 14.42 9.51 16.85
N PRO A 119 15.36 10.35 16.40
CA PRO A 119 15.29 11.82 16.53
C PRO A 119 13.99 12.42 15.96
N ALA A 120 13.55 13.57 16.50
CA ALA A 120 12.38 14.27 15.97
C ALA A 120 12.59 14.64 14.48
N GLY A 121 11.57 14.41 13.65
CA GLY A 121 11.58 14.82 12.23
C GLY A 121 12.00 13.76 11.19
N THR A 122 12.32 12.51 11.56
CA THR A 122 12.60 11.42 10.58
C THR A 122 11.35 10.79 9.92
N GLY A 123 10.16 11.38 10.05
CA GLY A 123 8.96 10.87 9.36
C GLY A 123 8.41 9.53 9.89
N LYS A 124 8.66 9.21 11.17
CA LYS A 124 8.15 7.98 11.82
C LYS A 124 6.63 7.88 11.84
N THR A 125 5.98 8.93 12.33
CA THR A 125 4.51 8.99 12.38
C THR A 125 3.91 8.87 10.98
N GLU A 126 4.52 9.53 10.00
CA GLU A 126 4.07 9.45 8.61
C GLU A 126 4.34 8.09 7.98
N SER A 127 5.39 7.38 8.40
CA SER A 127 5.61 5.99 8.00
C SER A 127 4.52 5.07 8.55
N ILE A 128 4.14 5.21 9.83
CA ILE A 128 3.04 4.42 10.41
C ILE A 128 1.72 4.72 9.71
N LYS A 129 1.42 6.00 9.45
CA LYS A 129 0.22 6.41 8.71
C LYS A 129 0.22 5.88 7.28
N ASP A 130 1.37 5.88 6.60
CA ASP A 130 1.46 5.34 5.24
C ASP A 130 1.29 3.82 5.20
N LEU A 131 1.85 3.09 6.18
CA LEU A 131 1.58 1.66 6.36
C LEU A 131 0.09 1.39 6.59
N ALA A 132 -0.54 2.16 7.48
CA ALA A 132 -1.98 2.01 7.74
C ALA A 132 -2.80 2.26 6.48
N LYS A 133 -2.48 3.31 5.69
CA LYS A 133 -3.10 3.53 4.39
C LYS A 133 -2.79 2.42 3.37
N ALA A 134 -1.67 1.71 3.49
CA ALA A 134 -1.34 0.58 2.60
C ALA A 134 -2.14 -0.69 2.98
N MET A 135 -2.49 -0.82 4.26
CA MET A 135 -3.39 -1.85 4.80
C MET A 135 -4.87 -1.44 4.71
N ASP A 136 -5.16 -0.22 4.26
CA ASP A 136 -6.50 0.38 4.20
C ASP A 136 -7.20 0.46 5.56
N LEU A 137 -6.43 0.85 6.57
CA LEU A 137 -6.88 1.05 7.95
C LEU A 137 -6.86 2.54 8.30
N LEU A 138 -7.91 3.04 8.96
CA LEU A 138 -7.93 4.40 9.51
C LEU A 138 -6.86 4.57 10.59
N CYS A 139 -5.92 5.47 10.33
CA CYS A 139 -4.97 5.95 11.32
C CYS A 139 -5.23 7.44 11.58
N VAL A 140 -5.56 7.78 12.82
CA VAL A 140 -5.90 9.13 13.29
C VAL A 140 -4.65 9.84 13.82
#